data_AF-A0A5N6V3I4-F1
#
_entry.id   AF-A0A5N6V3I4-F1
#
_cell.length_a   1.000
_cell.length_b   1.000
_cell.length_c   1.000
_cell.angle_alpha   90.00
_cell.angle_beta   90.00
_cell.angle_gamma   90.00
#
_symmetry.space_group_name_H-M   'P 1'
#
loop_
_entity.id
_entity.type
_entity.pdbx_description
1 polymer ?
#
loop_
_entity_poly.entity_id
_entity_poly.type
_entity_poly.pdbx_seq_one_letter_code
_entity_poly.pdbx_strand_id
1 'polypeptide(L)'
;MPSFFKTFTLNVLLAGVLVVQIASAHPLTDTNGRNLIAGDGIDSDFSVVGDFEKRGKKHPKLSTADFPSKGYACPKTDKYPEITTYTSGQLTKAYAKAAKYANGGTTLGTKRYPHSFANYDGLPFPCGSKTMEFVLDKKNPGTVYSGGEVKELPDRLIFEYAVKGETAKAQFCGVIRHEGDGFVNCPAV
;
A
#
# COMPACT_ATOMS: atom_id res chain seq x y z
N MET A 1 30.64 -17.14 -70.85
CA MET A 1 29.44 -16.92 -70.01
C MET A 1 28.24 -16.98 -70.93
N PRO A 2 27.27 -17.88 -70.70
CA PRO A 2 26.29 -17.72 -69.62
C PRO A 2 26.05 -19.01 -68.81
N SER A 3 25.26 -18.83 -67.76
CA SER A 3 25.17 -19.68 -66.57
C SER A 3 23.91 -20.54 -66.57
N PHE A 4 24.03 -21.70 -65.90
CA PHE A 4 22.95 -22.64 -65.57
C PHE A 4 22.00 -22.05 -64.53
N PHE A 5 20.69 -22.17 -64.73
CA PHE A 5 19.69 -22.01 -63.67
C PHE A 5 18.97 -23.34 -63.43
N LYS A 6 19.02 -23.78 -62.17
CA LYS A 6 18.44 -25.02 -61.63
C LYS A 6 16.94 -24.85 -61.38
N THR A 7 16.21 -25.91 -61.69
CA THR A 7 14.83 -26.20 -61.29
C THR A 7 14.70 -26.34 -59.77
N PHE A 8 13.65 -25.75 -59.19
CA PHE A 8 13.09 -26.18 -57.91
C PHE A 8 11.57 -26.23 -58.01
N THR A 9 11.04 -27.44 -57.93
CA THR A 9 9.61 -27.76 -57.79
C THR A 9 9.25 -27.65 -56.32
N LEU A 10 8.16 -26.95 -55.99
CA LEU A 10 7.56 -27.00 -54.66
C LEU A 10 6.04 -27.21 -54.81
N ASN A 11 5.58 -28.41 -54.48
CA ASN A 11 4.17 -28.72 -54.23
C ASN A 11 3.90 -28.47 -52.75
N VAL A 12 2.94 -27.60 -52.42
CA VAL A 12 2.33 -27.57 -51.08
C VAL A 12 0.82 -27.49 -51.22
N LEU A 13 0.19 -28.59 -50.81
CA LEU A 13 -1.23 -28.76 -50.53
C LEU A 13 -1.63 -27.83 -49.37
N LEU A 14 -2.80 -27.18 -49.45
CA LEU A 14 -3.57 -26.87 -48.25
C LEU A 14 -5.07 -26.91 -48.54
N ALA A 15 -5.70 -27.97 -48.02
CA ALA A 15 -7.14 -28.20 -48.07
C ALA A 15 -7.85 -27.24 -47.11
N GLY A 16 -8.93 -26.64 -47.59
CA GLY A 16 -9.81 -25.79 -46.80
C GLY A 16 -10.70 -26.61 -45.85
N VAL A 17 -10.89 -26.08 -44.64
CA VAL A 17 -11.98 -26.48 -43.75
C VAL A 17 -12.63 -25.18 -43.24
N LEU A 18 -13.85 -24.93 -43.69
CA LEU A 18 -14.75 -23.96 -43.07
C LEU A 18 -15.33 -24.60 -41.81
N VAL A 19 -15.09 -23.99 -40.65
CA VAL A 19 -15.89 -24.23 -39.44
C VAL A 19 -16.69 -22.96 -39.17
N VAL A 20 -18.00 -23.05 -39.37
CA VAL A 20 -18.96 -22.04 -38.91
C VAL A 20 -19.27 -22.36 -37.44
N GLN A 21 -18.99 -21.42 -36.53
CA GLN A 21 -19.61 -21.42 -35.21
C GLN A 21 -20.29 -20.08 -34.91
N ILE A 22 -21.61 -20.19 -34.94
CA ILE A 22 -22.66 -19.45 -34.24
C ILE A 22 -22.18 -18.53 -33.11
N ALA A 23 -22.59 -17.27 -33.21
CA ALA A 23 -22.46 -16.26 -32.17
C ALA A 23 -23.34 -16.60 -30.95
N SER A 24 -22.74 -16.61 -29.75
CA SER A 24 -23.45 -16.27 -28.52
C SER A 24 -22.93 -14.92 -28.02
N ALA A 25 -23.68 -13.86 -28.30
CA ALA A 25 -23.44 -12.55 -27.71
C ALA A 25 -23.86 -12.57 -26.24
N HIS A 26 -22.87 -12.59 -25.34
CA HIS A 26 -23.05 -12.15 -23.96
C HIS A 26 -22.27 -10.85 -23.79
N PRO A 27 -22.88 -9.77 -23.29
CA PRO A 27 -22.16 -8.52 -23.04
C PRO A 27 -21.18 -8.73 -21.88
N LEU A 28 -19.89 -8.85 -22.20
CA LEU A 28 -18.82 -8.65 -21.23
C LEU A 28 -18.82 -7.17 -20.86
N THR A 29 -19.41 -6.89 -19.70
CA THR A 29 -19.20 -5.65 -18.99
C THR A 29 -17.73 -5.56 -18.60
N ASP A 30 -17.15 -4.42 -18.94
CA ASP A 30 -15.83 -3.90 -18.62
C ASP A 30 -15.30 -4.35 -17.24
N THR A 31 -14.35 -5.30 -17.24
CA THR A 31 -13.52 -5.65 -16.09
C THR A 31 -12.21 -4.89 -16.17
N ASN A 32 -12.22 -3.64 -15.73
CA ASN A 32 -10.98 -2.92 -15.47
C ASN A 32 -10.42 -3.30 -14.08
N GLY A 33 -9.59 -4.35 -14.09
CA GLY A 33 -8.38 -4.46 -13.27
C GLY A 33 -8.50 -4.39 -11.75
N ARG A 34 -9.10 -5.39 -11.11
CA ARG A 34 -8.75 -5.76 -9.72
C ARG A 34 -8.48 -7.26 -9.66
N ASN A 35 -7.21 -7.64 -9.81
CA ASN A 35 -6.73 -8.94 -9.34
C ASN A 35 -5.20 -8.95 -9.28
N LEU A 36 -4.66 -8.81 -8.07
CA LEU A 36 -3.53 -9.51 -7.45
C LEU A 36 -3.67 -9.10 -5.97
N ILE A 37 -4.04 -9.95 -5.01
CA ILE A 37 -3.23 -11.02 -4.44
C ILE A 37 -4.19 -12.11 -3.93
N ALA A 38 -4.05 -13.32 -4.48
CA ALA A 38 -4.57 -14.55 -3.88
C ALA A 38 -3.57 -15.04 -2.84
N GLY A 39 -4.04 -15.26 -1.61
CA GLY A 39 -3.28 -15.81 -0.49
C GLY A 39 -4.19 -15.88 0.73
N ASP A 40 -4.48 -17.10 1.16
CA ASP A 40 -5.49 -17.49 2.15
C ASP A 40 -5.55 -16.64 3.43
N GLY A 41 -6.78 -16.36 3.87
CA GLY A 41 -7.10 -15.86 5.20
C GLY A 41 -7.36 -14.35 5.32
N ILE A 42 -8.32 -13.80 4.56
CA ILE A 42 -8.81 -12.42 4.72
C ILE A 42 -10.32 -12.46 5.02
N ASP A 43 -10.69 -12.93 6.21
CA ASP A 43 -12.05 -12.77 6.71
C ASP A 43 -12.15 -11.49 7.55
N SER A 44 -13.11 -10.63 7.16
CA SER A 44 -13.74 -9.50 7.87
C SER A 44 -13.15 -8.06 7.83
N ASP A 45 -11.89 -7.81 7.49
CA ASP A 45 -11.30 -6.45 7.66
C ASP A 45 -11.23 -5.58 6.37
N PHE A 46 -11.67 -6.09 5.22
CA PHE A 46 -11.72 -5.30 3.96
C PHE A 46 -12.83 -4.22 3.97
N SER A 47 -13.70 -4.20 4.98
CA SER A 47 -14.72 -3.17 5.18
C SER A 47 -14.12 -1.79 5.49
N VAL A 48 -12.85 -1.71 5.93
CA VAL A 48 -12.19 -0.43 6.27
C VAL A 48 -11.95 0.44 5.03
N VAL A 49 -11.68 -0.16 3.86
CA VAL A 49 -11.44 0.59 2.62
C VAL A 49 -12.75 1.11 2.03
N GLY A 50 -13.86 0.36 2.17
CA GLY A 50 -15.18 0.78 1.69
C GLY A 50 -15.85 1.86 2.54
N ASP A 51 -15.35 2.13 3.75
CA ASP A 51 -15.93 3.10 4.69
C ASP A 51 -15.38 4.53 4.49
N PHE A 52 -14.34 4.71 3.67
CA PHE A 52 -13.76 6.03 3.37
C PHE A 52 -14.68 6.92 2.52
N GLU A 53 -15.59 6.31 1.75
CA GLU A 53 -16.43 7.03 0.80
C GLU A 53 -17.75 7.54 1.39
N LYS A 54 -18.16 7.07 2.58
CA LYS A 54 -19.44 7.45 3.19
C LYS A 54 -19.34 8.81 3.88
N ARG A 55 -20.14 9.77 3.39
CA ARG A 55 -20.28 11.14 3.90
C ARG A 55 -20.71 11.12 5.37
N GLY A 56 -19.81 11.42 6.31
CA GLY A 56 -20.15 11.68 7.70
C GLY A 56 -20.50 13.15 7.88
N LYS A 57 -21.67 13.48 8.48
CA LYS A 57 -22.11 14.86 8.77
C LYS A 57 -21.17 15.69 9.67
N LYS A 58 -19.98 15.19 10.02
CA LYS A 58 -19.05 15.77 11.01
C LYS A 58 -17.56 15.74 10.60
N HIS A 59 -17.17 14.99 9.56
CA HIS A 59 -15.76 14.85 9.14
C HIS A 59 -15.62 14.90 7.60
N PRO A 60 -14.51 15.42 7.05
CA PRO A 60 -14.29 15.45 5.61
C PRO A 60 -14.34 14.06 4.98
N LYS A 61 -14.75 13.98 3.71
CA LYS A 61 -14.68 12.74 2.92
C LYS A 61 -13.21 12.37 2.74
N LEU A 62 -12.79 11.24 3.30
CA LEU A 62 -11.41 10.79 3.22
C LEU A 62 -11.17 10.09 1.88
N SER A 63 -10.21 10.58 1.12
CA SER A 63 -9.61 9.88 0.00
C SER A 63 -8.25 9.36 0.44
N THR A 64 -8.12 8.05 0.56
CA THR A 64 -6.83 7.40 0.76
C THR A 64 -6.20 7.16 -0.61
N ALA A 65 -5.10 7.84 -0.89
CA ALA A 65 -4.26 7.59 -2.05
C ALA A 65 -3.05 6.72 -1.66
N ASP A 66 -2.44 6.09 -2.66
CA ASP A 66 -1.14 5.42 -2.60
C ASP A 66 -0.98 4.50 -1.39
N PHE A 67 -1.82 3.46 -1.31
CA PHE A 67 -1.63 2.40 -0.33
C PHE A 67 -0.23 1.78 -0.46
N PRO A 68 0.38 1.34 0.66
CA PRO A 68 1.67 0.68 0.62
C PRO A 68 1.60 -0.58 -0.26
N SER A 69 2.30 -0.55 -1.40
CA SER A 69 2.34 -1.65 -2.38
C SER A 69 3.53 -2.58 -2.19
N LYS A 70 4.52 -2.18 -1.38
CA LYS A 70 5.76 -2.92 -1.07
C LYS A 70 5.85 -3.23 0.42
N GLY A 71 6.68 -4.20 0.78
CA GLY A 71 7.08 -4.40 2.16
C GLY A 71 8.12 -3.37 2.58
N TYR A 72 8.40 -3.29 3.88
CA TYR A 72 9.43 -2.42 4.45
C TYR A 72 10.22 -3.20 5.50
N ALA A 73 11.55 -3.11 5.47
CA ALA A 73 12.42 -3.75 6.45
C ALA A 73 13.15 -2.69 7.27
N CYS A 74 12.89 -2.64 8.57
CA CYS A 74 13.57 -1.72 9.47
C CYS A 74 14.92 -2.29 9.92
N PRO A 75 16.02 -1.51 9.79
CA PRO A 75 17.36 -1.99 10.06
C PRO A 75 17.59 -2.23 11.56
N LYS A 76 18.68 -2.93 11.88
CA LYS A 76 19.17 -3.03 13.26
C LYS A 76 19.61 -1.65 13.76
N THR A 77 19.42 -1.42 15.05
CA THR A 77 19.93 -0.25 15.79
C THR A 77 20.53 -0.75 17.10
N ASP A 78 21.26 0.09 17.82
CA ASP A 78 21.88 -0.29 19.11
C ASP A 78 20.85 -0.82 20.13
N LYS A 79 19.67 -0.22 20.17
CA LYS A 79 18.59 -0.62 21.09
C LYS A 79 17.74 -1.77 20.54
N TYR A 80 17.66 -1.91 19.22
CA TYR A 80 16.81 -2.90 18.55
C TYR A 80 17.66 -3.72 17.57
N PRO A 81 18.27 -4.83 18.04
CA PRO A 81 19.31 -5.56 17.29
C PRO A 81 18.76 -6.49 16.20
N GLU A 82 17.45 -6.53 16.03
CA GLU A 82 16.75 -7.38 15.07
C GLU A 82 16.17 -6.55 13.92
N ILE A 83 16.24 -7.11 12.71
CA ILE A 83 15.52 -6.56 11.56
C ILE A 83 14.05 -6.88 11.74
N THR A 84 13.18 -5.90 11.55
CA THR A 84 11.73 -6.13 11.52
C THR A 84 11.20 -5.83 10.14
N THR A 85 10.51 -6.81 9.55
CA THR A 85 9.91 -6.67 8.22
C THR A 85 8.40 -6.59 8.34
N TYR A 86 7.81 -5.62 7.65
CA TYR A 86 6.37 -5.46 7.51
C TYR A 86 5.99 -5.71 6.05
N THR A 87 4.96 -6.53 5.83
CA THR A 87 4.40 -6.74 4.50
C THR A 87 3.51 -5.56 4.09
N SER A 88 3.29 -5.40 2.78
CA SER A 88 2.38 -4.39 2.24
C SER A 88 0.96 -4.50 2.83
N GLY A 89 0.47 -5.72 3.06
CA GLY A 89 -0.83 -5.97 3.68
C GLY A 89 -0.90 -5.52 5.14
N GLN A 90 0.16 -5.77 5.93
CA GLN A 90 0.24 -5.30 7.32
C GLN A 90 0.27 -3.77 7.40
N LEU A 91 1.08 -3.14 6.54
CA LEU A 91 1.16 -1.68 6.46
C LEU A 91 -0.16 -1.07 5.96
N THR A 92 -0.83 -1.71 5.02
CA THR A 92 -2.14 -1.27 4.50
C THR A 92 -3.17 -1.18 5.62
N LYS A 93 -3.25 -2.22 6.48
CA LYS A 93 -4.17 -2.22 7.63
C LYS A 93 -3.85 -1.09 8.62
N ALA A 94 -2.58 -0.94 8.98
CA ALA A 94 -2.15 0.09 9.92
C ALA A 94 -2.38 1.51 9.35
N TYR A 95 -2.02 1.73 8.09
CA TYR A 95 -2.22 3.00 7.39
C TYR A 95 -3.70 3.38 7.29
N ALA A 96 -4.56 2.45 6.89
CA ALA A 96 -6.00 2.70 6.77
C ALA A 96 -6.61 3.16 8.11
N LYS A 97 -6.22 2.53 9.23
CA LYS A 97 -6.66 2.96 10.56
C LYS A 97 -6.05 4.28 10.99
N ALA A 98 -4.76 4.50 10.75
CA ALA A 98 -4.10 5.77 11.04
C ALA A 98 -4.78 6.94 10.30
N ALA A 99 -5.07 6.79 9.01
CA ALA A 99 -5.78 7.78 8.22
C ALA A 99 -7.20 8.04 8.76
N LYS A 100 -7.92 6.98 9.16
CA LYS A 100 -9.25 7.12 9.78
C LYS A 100 -9.18 7.88 11.11
N TYR A 101 -8.19 7.59 11.96
CA TYR A 101 -7.99 8.31 13.22
C TYR A 101 -7.64 9.78 13.01
N ALA A 102 -6.71 10.08 12.09
CA ALA A 102 -6.39 11.46 11.71
C ALA A 102 -7.63 12.22 11.20
N ASN A 103 -8.43 11.59 10.33
CA ASN A 103 -9.66 12.19 9.81
C ASN A 103 -10.75 12.40 10.86
N GLY A 104 -10.82 11.50 11.84
CA GLY A 104 -11.72 11.61 12.98
C GLY A 104 -11.25 12.60 14.06
N GLY A 105 -10.00 13.09 13.99
CA GLY A 105 -9.39 13.83 15.10
C GLY A 105 -9.18 12.98 16.35
N THR A 106 -9.13 11.66 16.21
CA THR A 106 -8.97 10.70 17.32
C THR A 106 -7.50 10.35 17.49
N THR A 107 -7.05 10.30 18.73
CA THR A 107 -5.67 9.90 19.07
C THR A 107 -5.66 8.80 20.13
N LEU A 108 -4.65 7.93 20.08
CA LEU A 108 -4.48 6.74 20.91
C LEU A 108 -3.24 6.86 21.81
N GLY A 109 -3.38 6.32 23.03
CA GLY A 109 -2.32 6.25 24.03
C GLY A 109 -1.88 7.62 24.56
N THR A 110 -0.96 7.61 25.51
CA THR A 110 -0.46 8.83 26.18
C THR A 110 0.34 9.73 25.25
N LYS A 111 0.93 9.15 24.20
CA LYS A 111 1.68 9.86 23.15
C LYS A 111 0.81 10.37 22.00
N ARG A 112 -0.50 10.09 22.01
CA ARG A 112 -1.52 10.66 21.11
C ARG A 112 -1.31 10.36 19.62
N TYR A 113 -1.15 9.09 19.27
CA TYR A 113 -1.02 8.68 17.85
C TYR A 113 -2.37 8.57 17.13
N PRO A 114 -2.47 8.92 15.83
CA PRO A 114 -1.44 9.56 15.03
C PRO A 114 -1.27 11.03 15.42
N HIS A 115 -0.04 11.53 15.28
CA HIS A 115 0.28 12.94 15.45
C HIS A 115 1.27 13.40 14.39
N SER A 116 1.48 14.71 14.29
CA SER A 116 2.40 15.30 13.31
C SER A 116 3.84 14.81 13.54
N PHE A 117 4.54 14.61 12.44
CA PHE A 117 5.95 14.23 12.41
C PHE A 117 6.76 15.37 11.76
N ALA A 118 7.76 15.90 12.45
CA ALA A 118 8.49 17.08 11.98
C ALA A 118 9.64 16.78 11.01
N ASN A 119 10.09 15.52 10.92
CA ASN A 119 11.23 15.09 10.10
C ASN A 119 12.53 15.89 10.32
N TYR A 120 12.95 16.09 11.58
CA TYR A 120 14.20 16.80 11.90
C TYR A 120 15.45 16.09 11.35
N ASP A 121 15.40 14.77 11.20
CA ASP A 121 16.49 13.95 10.63
C ASP A 121 16.62 14.09 9.10
N GLY A 122 15.71 14.80 8.43
CA GLY A 122 15.77 15.04 6.99
C GLY A 122 15.61 13.77 6.14
N LEU A 123 14.83 12.79 6.63
CA LEU A 123 14.64 11.52 5.95
C LEU A 123 13.91 11.71 4.60
N PRO A 124 14.30 10.98 3.54
CA PRO A 124 13.81 11.19 2.19
C PRO A 124 12.45 10.52 1.97
N PHE A 125 11.36 11.18 2.37
CA PHE A 125 10.00 10.70 2.07
C PHE A 125 9.46 11.29 0.76
N PRO A 126 8.74 10.49 -0.05
CA PRO A 126 8.10 10.96 -1.28
C PRO A 126 6.78 11.74 -1.01
N CYS A 127 6.69 12.45 0.12
CA CYS A 127 5.47 13.13 0.52
C CYS A 127 5.69 14.59 0.92
N GLY A 128 4.60 15.34 1.00
CA GLY A 128 4.60 16.78 1.31
C GLY A 128 4.91 17.07 2.78
N SER A 129 4.72 18.33 3.19
CA SER A 129 5.13 18.82 4.50
C SER A 129 4.18 18.48 5.65
N LYS A 130 2.99 17.91 5.38
CA LYS A 130 1.97 17.59 6.39
C LYS A 130 2.04 16.12 6.81
N THR A 131 3.21 15.69 7.25
CA THR A 131 3.45 14.31 7.66
C THR A 131 2.95 14.03 9.07
N MET A 132 2.46 12.81 9.24
CA MET A 132 1.96 12.23 10.48
C MET A 132 2.67 10.90 10.70
N GLU A 133 2.90 10.56 11.96
CA GLU A 133 3.43 9.25 12.35
C GLU A 133 2.37 8.41 13.08
N PHE A 134 2.44 7.10 12.90
CA PHE A 134 1.62 6.14 13.63
C PHE A 134 2.41 4.88 13.97
N VAL A 135 2.20 4.35 15.17
CA VAL A 135 2.97 3.21 15.71
C VAL A 135 2.69 1.93 14.93
N LEU A 136 3.75 1.19 14.64
CA LEU A 136 3.68 -0.18 14.16
C LEU A 136 3.97 -1.16 15.31
N ASP A 137 3.13 -2.18 15.43
CA ASP A 137 3.34 -3.24 16.42
C ASP A 137 4.34 -4.26 15.88
N LYS A 138 5.60 -4.16 16.32
CA LYS A 138 6.65 -5.12 15.98
C LYS A 138 6.44 -6.50 16.62
N LYS A 139 5.74 -6.56 17.77
CA LYS A 139 5.53 -7.80 18.53
C LYS A 139 4.50 -8.67 17.85
N ASN A 140 3.48 -8.04 17.27
CA ASN A 140 2.45 -8.69 16.47
C ASN A 140 2.27 -7.96 15.13
N PRO A 141 3.19 -8.13 14.15
CA PRO A 141 3.10 -7.45 12.86
C PRO A 141 1.78 -7.76 12.15
N GLY A 142 1.03 -6.71 11.81
CA GLY A 142 -0.31 -6.81 11.20
C GLY A 142 -1.46 -6.55 12.16
N THR A 143 -1.21 -6.55 13.47
CA THR A 143 -2.12 -5.96 14.45
C THR A 143 -1.96 -4.44 14.43
N VAL A 144 -3.09 -3.72 14.34
CA VAL A 144 -3.07 -2.26 14.42
C VAL A 144 -2.91 -1.84 15.88
N TYR A 145 -1.94 -0.97 16.15
CA TYR A 145 -1.73 -0.38 17.47
C TYR A 145 -3.02 0.24 18.02
N SER A 146 -3.34 -0.10 19.27
CA SER A 146 -4.62 0.22 19.92
C SER A 146 -4.51 1.17 21.12
N GLY A 147 -3.32 1.74 21.37
CA GLY A 147 -3.13 2.74 22.44
C GLY A 147 -2.31 2.29 23.66
N GLY A 148 -1.69 1.11 23.61
CA GLY A 148 -0.82 0.59 24.68
C GLY A 148 0.52 1.32 24.84
N GLU A 149 1.41 0.78 25.67
CA GLU A 149 2.75 1.35 25.85
C GLU A 149 3.63 1.16 24.60
N VAL A 150 4.33 2.21 24.20
CA VAL A 150 5.13 2.25 22.96
C VAL A 150 6.64 2.15 23.16
N LYS A 151 7.12 2.03 24.41
CA LYS A 151 8.54 2.00 24.75
C LYS A 151 9.33 0.92 23.98
N GLU A 152 8.68 -0.21 23.75
CA GLU A 152 9.24 -1.37 23.05
C GLU A 152 8.86 -1.46 21.56
N LEU A 153 8.11 -0.46 21.07
CA LEU A 153 7.63 -0.34 19.70
C LEU A 153 8.35 0.84 19.03
N PRO A 154 9.48 0.62 18.34
CA PRO A 154 10.28 1.70 17.78
C PRO A 154 9.84 2.15 16.39
N ASP A 155 9.02 1.35 15.73
CA ASP A 155 8.70 1.54 14.32
C ASP A 155 7.47 2.42 14.15
N ARG A 156 7.49 3.29 13.14
CA ARG A 156 6.36 4.15 12.77
C ARG A 156 6.11 4.03 11.28
N LEU A 157 4.85 3.97 10.88
CA LEU A 157 4.47 4.32 9.51
C LEU A 157 4.36 5.84 9.42
N ILE A 158 4.84 6.39 8.32
CA ILE A 158 4.72 7.81 7.99
C ILE A 158 3.72 7.96 6.85
N PHE A 159 2.82 8.92 7.00
CA PHE A 159 1.83 9.27 5.99
C PHE A 159 1.58 10.77 5.97
N GLU A 160 1.30 11.33 4.80
CA GLU A 160 0.81 12.69 4.68
C GLU A 160 -0.70 12.72 4.92
N TYR A 161 -1.17 13.74 5.63
CA TYR A 161 -2.60 13.99 5.83
C TYR A 161 -2.92 15.47 5.65
N ALA A 162 -3.83 15.78 4.73
CA ALA A 162 -4.24 17.15 4.44
C ALA A 162 -5.74 17.25 4.25
N VAL A 163 -6.35 18.25 4.90
CA VAL A 163 -7.75 18.62 4.68
C VAL A 163 -7.82 19.79 3.71
N LYS A 164 -8.72 19.71 2.72
CA LYS A 164 -9.04 20.77 1.76
C LYS A 164 -10.55 20.87 1.56
N GLY A 165 -11.18 21.79 2.30
CA GLY A 165 -12.64 21.95 2.28
C GLY A 165 -13.34 20.72 2.86
N GLU A 166 -14.27 20.13 2.11
CA GLU A 166 -15.02 18.93 2.52
C GLU A 166 -14.26 17.61 2.27
N THR A 167 -13.04 17.65 1.75
CA THR A 167 -12.24 16.45 1.48
C THR A 167 -10.98 16.42 2.33
N ALA A 168 -10.55 15.21 2.68
CA ALA A 168 -9.24 14.94 3.25
C ALA A 168 -8.50 13.97 2.34
N LYS A 169 -7.20 14.19 2.14
CA LYS A 169 -6.31 13.25 1.44
C LYS A 169 -5.33 12.68 2.45
N ALA A 170 -5.21 11.36 2.45
CA ALA A 170 -4.10 10.66 3.10
C ALA A 170 -3.23 10.00 2.03
N GLN A 171 -1.91 9.97 2.25
CA GLN A 171 -0.95 9.31 1.36
C GLN A 171 0.14 8.61 2.19
N PHE A 172 0.37 7.32 1.97
CA PHE A 172 1.47 6.62 2.64
C PHE A 172 2.83 7.11 2.11
N CYS A 173 3.78 7.34 3.01
CA CYS A 173 5.11 7.86 2.67
C CYS A 173 6.22 6.81 2.81
N GLY A 174 6.17 6.01 3.89
CA GLY A 174 7.26 5.12 4.25
C GLY A 174 7.18 4.64 5.69
N VAL A 175 8.27 4.04 6.15
CA VAL A 175 8.39 3.49 7.51
C VAL A 175 9.72 3.95 8.10
N ILE A 176 9.71 4.27 9.39
CA ILE A 176 10.90 4.65 10.15
C ILE A 176 11.03 3.84 11.42
N ARG A 177 12.24 3.85 11.98
CA ARG A 177 12.58 3.25 13.27
C ARG A 177 13.30 4.26 14.14
N HIS A 178 12.96 4.32 15.43
CA HIS A 178 13.74 5.07 16.40
C HIS A 178 15.18 4.54 16.53
N GLU A 179 16.14 5.45 16.48
CA GLU A 179 17.56 5.21 16.76
C GLU A 179 18.12 6.36 17.60
N GLY A 180 18.54 6.07 18.84
CA GLY A 180 18.94 7.11 19.80
C GLY A 180 17.82 8.13 20.01
N ASP A 181 18.13 9.41 19.81
CA ASP A 181 17.18 10.53 19.88
C ASP A 181 16.50 10.83 18.53
N GLY A 182 16.89 10.14 17.45
CA GLY A 182 16.43 10.37 16.09
C GLY A 182 15.72 9.17 15.48
N PHE A 183 15.71 9.16 14.14
CA PHE A 183 15.08 8.11 13.35
C PHE A 183 15.92 7.69 12.15
N VAL A 184 15.80 6.41 11.80
CA VAL A 184 16.34 5.85 10.55
C VAL A 184 15.21 5.42 9.62
N ASN A 185 15.47 5.53 8.32
CA ASN A 185 14.58 5.04 7.29
C ASN A 185 14.56 3.51 7.23
N CYS A 186 13.38 2.92 7.17
CA CYS A 186 13.23 1.52 6.82
C CYS A 186 13.10 1.42 5.28
N PRO A 187 14.02 0.78 4.56
CA PRO A 187 13.91 0.62 3.11
C PRO A 187 12.74 -0.27 2.70
N ALA A 188 12.17 0.02 1.53
CA ALA A 188 11.21 -0.86 0.89
C ALA A 188 11.88 -2.17 0.44
N VAL A 189 11.18 -3.30 0.57
CA VAL A 189 11.61 -4.65 0.20
C VAL A 189 10.56 -5.37 -0.64
#